data_AF-A0A7X6UN03-F1
#
_entry.id   AF-A0A7X6UN03-F1
#
_cell.length_a   1.000
_cell.length_b   1.000
_cell.length_c   1.000
_cell.angle_alpha   90.00
_cell.angle_beta   90.00
_cell.angle_gamma   90.00
#
_symmetry.space_group_name_H-M   'P 1'
#
loop_
_entity.id
_entity.type
_entity.pdbx_description
1 polymer ?
#
loop_
_entity_poly.entity_id
_entity_poly.type
_entity_poly.pdbx_seq_one_letter_code
_entity_poly.pdbx_strand_id
1 'polypeptide(L)'
;MNKFIGFLKKAANIAKKATNIAPVLEMLRTGILVKVSLMVLHLGVTVLTGVFMLFIWGFAWSFIVKLSFFGGVALLFWQIAFLYAAILAIKSMILRAHKILLDYPDSDYLVTPVVVMHIKAFGEMIFIFFGVMSVPSMLLVWFAGRALVDQVSLLVGFNILTTFSGPFGLGFGICVALVSAGMLAILLTQIIAEWILVLFSIGYDINLLRRNFVSIDLPSVALTSDESEK
;
A
#
# COMPACT_ATOMS: atom_id res chain seq x y z
N MET A 1 -6.62 43.98 38.04
CA MET A 1 -7.40 42.80 38.48
C MET A 1 -8.30 42.21 37.38
N ASN A 2 -9.15 43.00 36.70
CA ASN A 2 -10.07 42.48 35.66
C ASN A 2 -9.41 41.81 34.44
N LYS A 3 -8.23 42.28 33.99
CA LYS A 3 -7.48 41.64 32.89
C LYS A 3 -6.97 40.22 33.22
N PHE A 4 -6.63 39.97 34.48
CA PHE A 4 -6.11 38.67 34.94
C PHE A 4 -7.23 37.62 35.01
N ILE A 5 -8.41 38.03 35.49
CA ILE A 5 -9.63 37.19 35.51
C ILE A 5 -10.07 36.83 34.08
N GLY A 6 -9.93 37.76 33.13
CA GLY A 6 -10.21 37.51 31.71
C GLY A 6 -9.24 36.49 31.08
N PHE A 7 -7.96 36.54 31.43
CA PHE A 7 -6.97 35.58 30.96
C PHE A 7 -7.21 34.16 31.51
N LEU A 8 -7.52 34.04 32.81
CA LEU A 8 -7.84 32.77 33.44
C LEU A 8 -9.10 32.12 32.84
N LYS A 9 -10.15 32.89 32.54
CA LYS A 9 -11.35 32.37 31.84
C LYS A 9 -11.02 31.88 30.44
N LYS A 10 -10.13 32.57 29.72
CA LYS A 10 -9.71 32.17 28.36
C LYS A 10 -8.86 30.90 28.38
N ALA A 11 -7.92 30.80 29.33
CA ALA A 11 -7.10 29.60 29.54
C ALA A 11 -7.95 28.40 29.97
N ALA A 12 -8.91 28.60 30.89
CA ALA A 12 -9.84 27.56 31.32
C ALA A 12 -10.74 27.07 30.16
N ASN A 13 -11.20 27.96 29.28
CA ASN A 13 -11.97 27.56 28.10
C ASN A 13 -11.13 26.81 27.06
N ILE A 14 -9.86 27.18 26.86
CA ILE A 14 -8.95 26.45 25.96
C ILE A 14 -8.63 25.07 26.55
N ALA A 15 -8.36 25.00 27.85
CA ALA A 15 -8.16 23.73 28.55
C ALA A 15 -9.40 22.84 28.45
N LYS A 16 -10.60 23.38 28.70
CA LYS A 16 -11.87 22.63 28.59
C LYS A 16 -12.18 22.19 27.16
N LYS A 17 -11.76 22.95 26.15
CA LYS A 17 -11.91 22.58 24.73
C LYS A 17 -10.88 21.53 24.29
N ALA A 18 -9.69 21.54 24.88
CA ALA A 18 -8.64 20.55 24.66
C ALA A 18 -8.88 19.24 25.45
N THR A 19 -9.52 19.31 26.62
CA THR A 19 -9.89 18.14 27.44
C THR A 19 -11.28 17.59 27.12
N ASN A 20 -12.04 18.20 26.21
CA ASN A 20 -13.28 17.58 25.73
C ASN A 20 -12.93 16.45 24.76
N ILE A 21 -12.58 15.31 25.34
CA ILE A 21 -12.27 14.06 24.64
C ILE A 21 -13.52 13.41 24.08
N ALA A 22 -14.72 13.80 24.51
CA ALA A 22 -15.99 13.20 24.06
C ALA A 22 -16.13 13.10 22.53
N PRO A 23 -15.89 14.14 21.72
CA PRO A 23 -15.92 14.02 20.26
C PRO A 23 -14.85 13.09 19.69
N VAL A 24 -13.65 13.05 20.29
CA VAL A 24 -12.59 12.12 19.86
C VAL A 24 -12.94 10.68 20.26
N LEU A 25 -13.55 10.48 21.43
CA LEU A 25 -14.06 9.19 21.91
C LEU A 25 -15.21 8.69 21.03
N GLU A 26 -16.09 9.59 20.58
CA GLU A 26 -17.19 9.29 19.67
C GLU A 26 -16.70 8.99 18.24
N MET A 27 -15.64 9.68 17.78
CA MET A 27 -14.94 9.35 16.53
C MET A 27 -14.14 8.04 16.59
N LEU A 28 -13.60 7.68 17.77
CA LEU A 28 -12.96 6.40 18.02
C LEU A 28 -14.00 5.27 18.07
N ARG A 29 -15.15 5.52 18.70
CA ARG A 29 -16.27 4.57 18.81
C ARG A 29 -17.00 4.33 17.49
N THR A 30 -16.97 5.27 16.55
CA THR A 30 -17.56 5.11 15.22
C THR A 30 -16.59 4.51 14.20
N GLY A 31 -15.32 4.29 14.55
CA GLY A 31 -14.29 3.78 13.61
C GLY A 31 -13.91 4.76 12.49
N ILE A 32 -14.52 5.95 12.45
CA ILE A 32 -14.28 6.98 11.42
C ILE A 32 -12.83 7.47 11.47
N LEU A 33 -12.28 7.65 12.68
CA LEU A 33 -10.90 8.12 12.85
C LEU A 33 -9.88 7.13 12.24
N VAL A 34 -10.15 5.83 12.34
CA VAL A 34 -9.34 4.77 11.76
C VAL A 34 -9.43 4.80 10.23
N LYS A 35 -10.64 4.93 9.65
CA LYS A 35 -10.83 5.08 8.20
C LYS A 35 -10.09 6.29 7.64
N VAL A 36 -10.21 7.46 8.28
CA VAL A 36 -9.54 8.69 7.86
C VAL A 36 -8.03 8.56 7.97
N SER A 37 -7.52 7.99 9.07
CA SER A 37 -6.07 7.80 9.25
C SER A 37 -5.48 6.86 8.21
N LEU A 38 -6.16 5.76 7.91
CA LEU A 38 -5.76 4.82 6.85
C LEU A 38 -5.82 5.44 5.46
N MET A 39 -6.84 6.25 5.18
CA MET A 39 -6.93 6.99 3.91
C MET A 39 -5.76 7.96 3.75
N VAL A 40 -5.44 8.72 4.80
CA VAL A 40 -4.30 9.65 4.80
C VAL A 40 -2.99 8.90 4.60
N LEU A 41 -2.81 7.75 5.27
CA LEU A 41 -1.64 6.90 5.07
C LEU A 41 -1.55 6.40 3.63
N HIS A 42 -2.65 5.87 3.07
CA HIS A 42 -2.69 5.37 1.69
C HIS A 42 -2.34 6.47 0.69
N LEU A 43 -2.93 7.67 0.85
CA LEU A 43 -2.65 8.82 0.01
C LEU A 43 -1.18 9.24 0.14
N GLY A 44 -0.63 9.27 1.36
CA GLY A 44 0.77 9.58 1.61
C GLY A 44 1.72 8.62 0.91
N VAL A 45 1.43 7.31 0.97
CA VAL A 45 2.19 6.27 0.27
C VAL A 45 2.08 6.40 -1.25
N THR A 46 0.89 6.70 -1.78
CA THR A 46 0.70 6.96 -3.22
C THR A 46 1.50 8.18 -3.68
N VAL A 47 1.49 9.29 -2.92
CA VAL A 47 2.28 10.49 -3.24
C VAL A 47 3.77 10.18 -3.22
N LEU A 48 4.26 9.49 -2.18
CA LEU A 48 5.67 9.10 -2.08
C LEU A 48 6.09 8.22 -3.25
N THR A 49 5.24 7.27 -3.65
CA THR A 49 5.48 6.39 -4.80
C THR A 49 5.55 7.20 -6.11
N GLY A 50 4.65 8.17 -6.30
CA GLY A 50 4.70 9.07 -7.46
C GLY A 50 5.98 9.90 -7.53
N VAL A 51 6.41 10.47 -6.40
CA VAL A 51 7.69 11.21 -6.32
C VAL A 51 8.88 10.30 -6.64
N PHE A 52 8.88 9.08 -6.11
CA PHE A 52 9.92 8.09 -6.39
C PHE A 52 9.97 7.69 -7.88
N MET A 53 8.81 7.47 -8.50
CA MET A 53 8.72 7.19 -9.94
C MET A 53 9.24 8.36 -10.78
N LEU A 54 8.94 9.61 -10.41
CA LEU A 54 9.47 10.80 -11.09
C LEU A 54 11.00 10.91 -10.97
N PHE A 55 11.56 10.53 -9.82
CA PHE A 55 13.01 10.49 -9.64
C PHE A 55 13.67 9.47 -10.58
N ILE A 56 13.11 8.25 -10.67
CA ILE A 56 13.58 7.21 -11.60
C ILE A 56 13.47 7.70 -13.06
N TRP A 57 12.34 8.30 -13.42
CA TRP A 57 12.10 8.87 -14.74
C TRP A 57 13.13 9.94 -15.10
N GLY A 58 13.41 10.86 -14.17
CA GLY A 58 14.45 11.89 -14.33
C GLY A 58 15.85 11.29 -14.51
N PHE A 59 16.18 10.28 -13.72
CA PHE A 59 17.47 9.58 -13.82
C PHE A 59 17.63 8.85 -15.16
N ALA A 60 16.54 8.32 -15.73
CA ALA A 60 16.55 7.60 -17.00
C ALA A 60 16.98 8.49 -18.20
N TRP A 61 16.85 9.82 -18.10
CA TRP A 61 17.34 10.73 -19.15
C TRP A 61 18.86 10.72 -19.29
N SER A 62 19.60 10.40 -18.24
CA SER A 62 21.07 10.34 -18.28
C SER A 62 21.60 9.31 -19.28
N PHE A 63 20.79 8.30 -19.65
CA PHE A 63 21.19 7.27 -20.61
C PHE A 63 21.21 7.77 -22.07
N ILE A 64 20.56 8.89 -22.39
CA ILE A 64 20.45 9.37 -23.79
C ILE A 64 21.82 9.61 -24.45
N VAL A 65 22.80 10.07 -23.66
CA VAL A 65 24.16 10.39 -24.14
C VAL A 65 24.93 9.13 -24.55
N LYS A 66 24.52 7.96 -24.05
CA LYS A 66 25.19 6.67 -24.29
C LYS A 66 24.54 5.85 -25.40
N LEU A 67 23.46 6.34 -26.00
CA LEU A 67 22.65 5.61 -26.97
C LEU A 67 22.93 6.05 -28.41
N SER A 68 22.79 5.10 -29.34
CA SER A 68 22.74 5.40 -30.77
C SER A 68 21.46 6.18 -31.12
N PHE A 69 21.36 6.75 -32.33
CA PHE A 69 20.16 7.46 -32.78
C PHE A 69 18.86 6.65 -32.58
N PHE A 70 18.85 5.40 -33.04
CA PHE A 70 17.68 4.51 -32.87
C PHE A 70 17.43 4.15 -31.39
N GLY A 71 18.48 3.95 -30.59
CA GLY A 71 18.35 3.77 -29.15
C GLY A 71 17.74 4.99 -28.46
N GLY A 72 18.10 6.21 -28.90
CA GLY A 72 17.52 7.46 -28.42
C GLY A 72 16.04 7.58 -28.75
N VAL A 73 15.63 7.23 -29.98
CA VAL A 73 14.20 7.18 -30.36
C VAL A 73 13.44 6.17 -29.50
N ALA A 74 13.99 4.98 -29.29
CA ALA A 74 13.37 3.97 -28.43
C ALA A 74 13.30 4.43 -26.96
N LEU A 75 14.30 5.17 -26.48
CA LEU A 75 14.27 5.79 -25.15
C LEU A 75 13.14 6.81 -25.05
N LEU A 76 12.87 7.63 -26.07
CA LEU A 76 11.73 8.55 -26.07
C LEU A 76 10.39 7.80 -25.93
N PHE A 77 10.20 6.71 -26.68
CA PHE A 77 9.02 5.85 -26.51
C PHE A 77 8.93 5.25 -25.11
N TRP A 78 10.07 4.81 -24.55
CA TRP A 78 10.14 4.30 -23.19
C TRP A 78 9.78 5.39 -22.16
N GLN A 79 10.23 6.63 -22.33
CA GLN A 79 9.94 7.75 -21.43
C GLN A 79 8.44 8.09 -21.39
N ILE A 80 7.78 8.10 -22.56
CA ILE A 80 6.33 8.34 -22.65
C ILE A 80 5.57 7.17 -22.02
N ALA A 81 5.97 5.93 -22.34
CA ALA A 81 5.35 4.75 -21.77
C ALA A 81 5.53 4.65 -20.25
N PHE A 82 6.66 5.11 -19.71
CA PHE A 82 6.91 5.17 -18.27
C PHE A 82 5.93 6.09 -17.56
N LEU A 83 5.73 7.31 -18.06
CA LEU A 83 4.76 8.23 -17.47
C LEU A 83 3.34 7.66 -17.56
N TYR A 84 3.00 7.06 -18.69
CA TYR A 84 1.69 6.41 -18.86
C TYR A 84 1.49 5.25 -17.87
N ALA A 85 2.49 4.36 -17.75
CA ALA A 85 2.47 3.24 -16.81
C ALA A 85 2.38 3.72 -15.35
N ALA A 86 3.14 4.75 -14.98
CA ALA A 86 3.11 5.35 -13.64
C ALA A 86 1.72 5.94 -13.33
N ILE A 87 1.11 6.67 -14.27
CA ILE A 87 -0.25 7.22 -14.11
C ILE A 87 -1.27 6.10 -13.92
N LEU A 88 -1.21 5.03 -14.73
CA LEU A 88 -2.11 3.89 -14.58
C LEU A 88 -1.95 3.17 -13.24
N ALA A 89 -0.69 2.97 -12.82
CA ALA A 89 -0.34 2.33 -11.56
C ALA A 89 -0.82 3.16 -10.35
N ILE A 90 -0.65 4.49 -10.38
CA ILE A 90 -1.16 5.39 -9.32
C ILE A 90 -2.68 5.43 -9.34
N LYS A 91 -3.31 5.46 -10.53
CA LYS A 91 -4.77 5.50 -10.68
C LYS A 91 -5.42 4.25 -10.08
N SER A 92 -4.80 3.07 -10.21
CA SER A 92 -5.34 1.84 -9.60
C SER A 92 -5.35 1.93 -8.06
N MET A 93 -4.29 2.49 -7.45
CA MET A 93 -4.26 2.73 -6.00
C MET A 93 -5.35 3.71 -5.55
N ILE A 94 -5.57 4.80 -6.30
CA ILE A 94 -6.60 5.81 -5.96
C ILE A 94 -8.00 5.21 -6.07
N LEU A 95 -8.28 4.45 -7.14
CA LEU A 95 -9.57 3.79 -7.32
C LEU A 95 -9.87 2.81 -6.18
N ARG A 96 -8.88 2.04 -5.73
CA ARG A 96 -9.04 1.15 -4.57
C ARG A 96 -9.25 1.91 -3.27
N ALA A 97 -8.52 3.01 -3.04
CA ALA A 97 -8.74 3.86 -1.87
C ALA A 97 -10.17 4.41 -1.82
N HIS A 98 -10.71 4.82 -2.97
CA HIS A 98 -12.08 5.32 -3.06
C HIS A 98 -13.11 4.22 -2.79
N LYS A 99 -12.87 3.00 -3.30
CA LYS A 99 -13.74 1.85 -3.04
C LYS A 99 -13.80 1.48 -1.55
N ILE A 100 -12.67 1.58 -0.83
CA ILE A 100 -12.62 1.39 0.62
C ILE A 100 -13.56 2.35 1.33
N LEU A 101 -13.62 3.61 0.89
CA LEU A 101 -14.40 4.65 1.54
C LEU A 101 -15.91 4.44 1.40
N LEU A 102 -16.35 4.01 0.21
CA LEU A 102 -17.77 3.91 -0.13
C LEU A 102 -18.41 2.59 0.32
N ASP A 103 -17.70 1.46 0.17
CA ASP A 103 -18.34 0.14 0.27
C ASP A 103 -18.27 -0.49 1.68
N TYR A 104 -17.42 0.01 2.57
CA TYR A 104 -17.18 -0.64 3.87
C TYR A 104 -18.06 -0.06 5.00
N PRO A 105 -18.91 -0.88 5.66
CA PRO A 105 -19.77 -0.43 6.75
C PRO A 105 -18.97 0.05 7.96
N ASP A 106 -19.50 1.03 8.71
CA ASP A 106 -18.90 1.56 9.95
C ASP A 106 -18.97 0.48 11.05
N SER A 107 -17.90 -0.30 11.20
CA SER A 107 -17.80 -1.41 12.17
C SER A 107 -16.42 -1.41 12.83
N ASP A 108 -16.35 -1.73 14.12
CA ASP A 108 -15.12 -1.72 14.94
C ASP A 108 -14.01 -2.66 14.42
N TYR A 109 -14.30 -3.54 13.45
CA TYR A 109 -13.36 -4.53 12.91
C TYR A 109 -12.80 -4.18 11.51
N LEU A 110 -12.78 -2.89 11.16
CA LEU A 110 -12.42 -2.41 9.82
C LEU A 110 -10.93 -2.46 9.45
N VAL A 111 -10.00 -2.54 10.42
CA VAL A 111 -8.57 -2.38 10.13
C VAL A 111 -8.05 -3.50 9.23
N THR A 112 -8.39 -4.75 9.54
CA THR A 112 -7.91 -5.94 8.82
C THR A 112 -8.27 -5.95 7.34
N PRO A 113 -9.55 -5.80 6.93
CA PRO A 113 -9.90 -5.80 5.51
C PRO A 113 -9.27 -4.62 4.75
N VAL A 114 -9.09 -3.47 5.38
CA VAL A 114 -8.44 -2.31 4.75
C VAL A 114 -6.96 -2.59 4.49
N VAL A 115 -6.23 -3.12 5.47
CA VAL A 115 -4.82 -3.51 5.31
C VAL A 115 -4.66 -4.56 4.20
N VAL A 116 -5.54 -5.55 4.18
CA VAL A 116 -5.56 -6.60 3.15
C VAL A 116 -5.79 -6.01 1.75
N MET A 117 -6.75 -5.10 1.61
CA MET A 117 -6.99 -4.46 0.33
C MET A 117 -5.86 -3.53 -0.10
N HIS A 118 -5.15 -2.91 0.84
CA HIS A 118 -3.97 -2.10 0.58
C HIS A 118 -2.82 -2.95 0.00
N ILE A 119 -2.56 -4.12 0.60
CA ILE A 119 -1.53 -5.05 0.14
C ILE A 119 -1.85 -5.54 -1.28
N LYS A 120 -3.11 -5.88 -1.56
CA LYS A 120 -3.55 -6.27 -2.91
C LYS A 120 -3.42 -5.12 -3.92
N ALA A 121 -3.71 -3.88 -3.51
CA ALA A 121 -3.54 -2.70 -4.36
C ALA A 121 -2.08 -2.52 -4.80
N PHE A 122 -1.14 -2.76 -3.89
CA PHE A 122 0.28 -2.71 -4.18
C PHE A 122 0.71 -3.73 -5.24
N GLY A 123 0.21 -4.96 -5.15
CA GLY A 123 0.47 -6.00 -6.15
C GLY A 123 -0.06 -5.62 -7.53
N GLU A 124 -1.29 -5.12 -7.59
CA GLU A 124 -1.91 -4.65 -8.83
C GLU A 124 -1.14 -3.48 -9.47
N MET A 125 -0.70 -2.52 -8.65
CA MET A 125 0.12 -1.39 -9.10
C MET A 125 1.41 -1.87 -9.78
N ILE A 126 2.14 -2.79 -9.13
CA ILE A 126 3.39 -3.35 -9.65
C ILE A 126 3.12 -4.15 -10.94
N PHE A 127 2.06 -4.94 -10.96
CA PHE A 127 1.66 -5.72 -12.14
C PHE A 127 1.33 -4.82 -13.34
N ILE A 128 0.51 -3.79 -13.14
CA ILE A 128 0.16 -2.83 -14.19
C ILE A 128 1.41 -2.12 -14.71
N PHE A 129 2.25 -1.65 -13.80
CA PHE A 129 3.47 -0.93 -14.17
C PHE A 129 4.41 -1.80 -15.01
N PHE A 130 4.76 -3.01 -14.53
CA PHE A 130 5.65 -3.89 -15.28
C PHE A 130 5.00 -4.48 -16.54
N GLY A 131 3.69 -4.73 -16.52
CA GLY A 131 2.94 -5.17 -17.69
C GLY A 131 3.05 -4.15 -18.83
N VAL A 132 2.77 -2.87 -18.55
CA VAL A 132 2.87 -1.79 -19.55
C VAL A 132 4.32 -1.52 -19.95
N MET A 133 5.27 -1.60 -19.02
CA MET A 133 6.68 -1.33 -19.28
C MET A 133 7.45 -2.45 -19.98
N SER A 134 6.89 -3.66 -20.04
CA SER A 134 7.53 -4.84 -20.64
C SER A 134 7.91 -4.62 -22.11
N VAL A 135 6.96 -4.18 -22.95
CA VAL A 135 7.14 -3.97 -24.39
C VAL A 135 8.07 -2.78 -24.69
N PRO A 136 7.87 -1.58 -24.10
CA PRO A 136 8.81 -0.47 -24.29
C PRO A 136 10.25 -0.83 -23.87
N SER A 137 10.41 -1.59 -22.79
CA SER A 137 11.74 -2.03 -22.33
C SER A 137 12.39 -3.02 -23.29
N MET A 138 11.61 -3.94 -23.87
CA MET A 138 12.07 -4.82 -24.95
C MET A 138 12.54 -4.02 -26.17
N LEU A 139 11.74 -3.05 -26.64
CA LEU A 139 12.11 -2.22 -27.78
C LEU A 139 13.36 -1.39 -27.51
N LEU A 140 13.47 -0.82 -26.30
CA LEU A 140 14.65 -0.07 -25.88
C LEU A 140 15.92 -0.93 -26.03
N VAL A 141 15.89 -2.18 -25.58
CA VAL A 141 17.03 -3.09 -25.65
C VAL A 141 17.36 -3.46 -27.09
N TRP A 142 16.35 -3.74 -27.92
CA TRP A 142 16.55 -4.07 -29.33
C TRP A 142 17.23 -2.94 -30.10
N PHE A 143 16.81 -1.69 -29.89
CA PHE A 143 17.33 -0.54 -30.61
C PHE A 143 18.59 0.06 -29.99
N ALA A 144 18.77 -0.04 -28.67
CA ALA A 144 20.00 0.39 -28.00
C ALA A 144 21.18 -0.54 -28.28
N GLY A 145 20.91 -1.82 -28.55
CA GLY A 145 21.94 -2.81 -28.82
C GLY A 145 22.90 -3.01 -27.65
N ARG A 146 24.17 -3.30 -27.92
CA ARG A 146 25.17 -3.70 -26.91
C ARG A 146 25.42 -2.65 -25.81
N ALA A 147 25.27 -1.36 -26.12
CA ALA A 147 25.53 -0.27 -25.16
C ALA A 147 24.68 -0.38 -23.88
N LEU A 148 23.46 -0.90 -24.01
CA LEU A 148 22.54 -1.12 -22.89
C LEU A 148 22.67 -2.54 -22.32
N VAL A 149 22.98 -3.53 -23.16
CA VAL A 149 23.21 -4.92 -22.74
C VAL A 149 24.34 -5.04 -21.72
N ASP A 150 25.44 -4.32 -21.91
CA ASP A 150 26.60 -4.42 -21.00
C ASP A 150 26.30 -3.81 -19.62
N GLN A 151 25.39 -2.84 -19.54
CA GLN A 151 24.98 -2.23 -18.26
C GLN A 151 23.88 -3.05 -17.57
N VAL A 152 22.99 -3.68 -18.34
CA VAL A 152 21.86 -4.45 -17.78
C VAL A 152 22.27 -5.88 -17.42
N SER A 153 23.18 -6.51 -18.16
CA SER A 153 23.62 -7.89 -17.89
C SER A 153 24.24 -8.07 -16.50
N LEU A 154 24.91 -7.03 -15.99
CA LEU A 154 25.49 -6.99 -14.66
C LEU A 154 24.43 -6.92 -13.55
N LEU A 155 23.28 -6.30 -13.83
CA LEU A 155 22.21 -6.09 -12.85
C LEU A 155 21.28 -7.30 -12.70
N VAL A 156 21.01 -8.03 -13.79
CA VAL A 156 19.96 -9.07 -13.81
C VAL A 156 20.52 -10.49 -13.71
N GLY A 157 21.85 -10.69 -13.76
CA GLY A 157 22.46 -12.03 -13.65
C GLY A 157 22.10 -12.98 -14.80
N PHE A 158 21.43 -12.49 -15.86
CA PHE A 158 20.99 -13.24 -17.03
C PHE A 158 22.12 -13.48 -18.05
N ASN A 159 23.28 -13.96 -17.59
CA ASN A 159 24.40 -14.29 -18.48
C ASN A 159 24.08 -15.43 -19.47
N ILE A 160 23.06 -16.25 -19.19
CA ILE A 160 22.70 -17.36 -20.05
C ILE A 160 21.97 -16.86 -21.31
N LEU A 161 21.07 -15.86 -21.20
CA LEU A 161 20.33 -15.35 -22.38
C LEU A 161 21.20 -14.46 -23.27
N THR A 162 22.09 -13.67 -22.67
CA THR A 162 23.00 -12.77 -23.39
C THR A 162 23.95 -13.53 -24.34
N THR A 163 24.35 -14.73 -23.94
CA THR A 163 25.36 -15.54 -24.63
C THR A 163 24.82 -16.23 -25.89
N PHE A 164 23.55 -16.63 -25.92
CA PHE A 164 22.99 -17.43 -27.03
C PHE A 164 22.15 -16.64 -28.03
N SER A 165 21.64 -15.46 -27.70
CA SER A 165 20.53 -14.84 -28.46
C SER A 165 20.72 -13.36 -28.85
N GLY A 166 21.87 -12.77 -28.51
CA GLY A 166 22.17 -11.37 -28.82
C GLY A 166 21.19 -10.36 -28.20
N PRO A 167 21.15 -9.12 -28.71
CA PRO A 167 20.24 -8.08 -28.21
C PRO A 167 18.76 -8.45 -28.34
N PHE A 168 18.41 -9.23 -29.38
CA PHE A 168 17.04 -9.61 -29.66
C PHE A 168 16.47 -10.53 -28.57
N GLY A 169 17.14 -11.64 -28.28
CA GLY A 169 16.64 -12.53 -27.23
C GLY A 169 16.77 -11.92 -25.84
N LEU A 170 17.75 -11.04 -25.59
CA LEU A 170 17.81 -10.28 -24.33
C LEU A 170 16.59 -9.37 -24.14
N GLY A 171 16.17 -8.65 -25.19
CA GLY A 171 14.97 -7.81 -25.14
C GLY A 171 13.71 -8.65 -24.86
N PHE A 172 13.57 -9.80 -25.50
CA PHE A 172 12.47 -10.73 -25.22
C PHE A 172 12.52 -11.26 -23.77
N GLY A 173 13.72 -11.60 -23.29
CA GLY A 173 13.96 -12.01 -21.91
C GLY A 173 13.54 -10.95 -20.90
N ILE A 174 13.84 -9.67 -21.16
CA ILE A 174 13.40 -8.56 -20.31
C ILE A 174 11.87 -8.41 -20.34
N CYS A 175 11.24 -8.54 -21.50
CA CYS A 175 9.79 -8.50 -21.62
C CYS A 175 9.14 -9.57 -20.71
N VAL A 176 9.57 -10.82 -20.86
CA VAL A 176 9.08 -11.95 -20.07
C VAL A 176 9.39 -11.74 -18.58
N ALA A 177 10.63 -11.34 -18.24
CA ALA A 177 11.02 -11.13 -16.86
C ALA A 177 10.18 -10.05 -16.16
N LEU A 178 9.89 -8.93 -16.83
CA LEU A 178 9.05 -7.87 -16.27
C LEU A 178 7.60 -8.34 -16.08
N VAL A 179 7.01 -9.00 -17.08
CA VAL A 179 5.65 -9.55 -16.95
C VAL A 179 5.59 -10.60 -15.84
N SER A 180 6.55 -11.52 -15.79
CA SER A 180 6.65 -12.53 -14.73
C SER A 180 6.87 -11.90 -13.36
N ALA A 181 7.70 -10.86 -13.24
CA ALA A 181 7.89 -10.13 -11.99
C ALA A 181 6.59 -9.46 -11.52
N GLY A 182 5.83 -8.86 -12.44
CA GLY A 182 4.50 -8.33 -12.15
C GLY A 182 3.53 -9.41 -11.66
N MET A 183 3.49 -10.56 -12.34
CA MET A 183 2.66 -11.70 -11.94
C MET A 183 3.07 -12.27 -10.59
N LEU A 184 4.36 -12.37 -10.30
CA LEU A 184 4.85 -12.80 -8.99
C LEU A 184 4.46 -11.80 -7.91
N ALA A 185 4.53 -10.49 -8.18
CA ALA A 185 4.13 -9.46 -7.23
C ALA A 185 2.64 -9.57 -6.84
N ILE A 186 1.74 -9.81 -7.81
CA ILE A 186 0.32 -9.97 -7.50
C ILE A 186 0.04 -11.27 -6.73
N LEU A 187 0.72 -12.37 -7.08
CA LEU A 187 0.59 -13.64 -6.34
C LEU A 187 1.10 -13.52 -4.91
N LEU A 188 2.28 -12.93 -4.70
CA LEU A 188 2.87 -12.76 -3.38
C LEU A 188 1.99 -11.86 -2.49
N THR A 189 1.51 -10.74 -3.03
CA THR A 189 0.63 -9.85 -2.26
C THR A 189 -0.72 -10.51 -1.94
N GLN A 190 -1.28 -11.32 -2.84
CA GLN A 190 -2.48 -12.12 -2.56
C GLN A 190 -2.24 -13.13 -1.43
N ILE A 191 -1.12 -13.86 -1.47
CA ILE A 191 -0.74 -14.81 -0.43
C ILE A 191 -0.59 -14.09 0.92
N ILE A 192 0.17 -12.98 0.97
CA ILE A 192 0.35 -12.20 2.20
C ILE A 192 -1.00 -11.70 2.74
N ALA A 193 -1.88 -11.22 1.86
CA ALA A 193 -3.22 -10.78 2.23
C ALA A 193 -4.05 -11.91 2.86
N GLU A 194 -4.02 -13.12 2.29
CA GLU A 194 -4.73 -14.28 2.83
C GLU A 194 -4.14 -14.73 4.17
N TRP A 195 -2.82 -14.77 4.31
CA TRP A 195 -2.15 -15.07 5.57
C TRP A 195 -2.54 -14.11 6.69
N ILE A 196 -2.64 -12.80 6.39
CA ILE A 196 -3.08 -11.80 7.36
C ILE A 196 -4.54 -12.06 7.78
N LEU A 197 -5.44 -12.35 6.83
CA LEU A 197 -6.83 -12.68 7.15
C LEU A 197 -6.94 -13.90 8.07
N VAL A 198 -6.16 -14.96 7.79
CA VAL A 198 -6.15 -16.18 8.60
C VAL A 198 -5.66 -15.88 10.03
N LEU A 199 -4.56 -15.14 10.17
CA LEU A 199 -4.03 -14.78 11.49
C LEU A 199 -5.02 -13.96 12.32
N PHE A 200 -5.73 -13.01 11.70
CA PHE A 200 -6.76 -12.24 12.38
C PHE A 200 -8.00 -13.08 12.73
N SER A 201 -8.41 -14.02 11.87
CA SER A 201 -9.51 -14.96 12.17
C SER A 201 -9.20 -15.78 13.42
N ILE A 202 -7.99 -16.35 13.49
CA ILE A 202 -7.56 -17.15 14.65
C ILE A 202 -7.54 -16.29 15.92
N GLY A 203 -7.00 -15.07 15.84
CA GLY A 203 -6.98 -14.14 16.98
C GLY A 203 -8.38 -13.77 17.48
N TYR A 204 -9.34 -13.63 16.57
CA TYR A 204 -10.74 -13.36 16.89
C TYR A 204 -11.40 -14.54 17.60
N ASP A 205 -11.24 -15.75 17.07
CA ASP A 205 -11.82 -16.97 17.64
C ASP A 205 -11.29 -17.23 19.06
N ILE A 206 -9.99 -17.02 19.30
CA ILE A 206 -9.38 -17.14 20.63
C ILE A 206 -9.97 -16.12 21.62
N ASN A 207 -10.24 -14.89 21.17
CA ASN A 207 -10.80 -13.85 22.04
C ASN A 207 -12.27 -14.15 22.40
N LEU A 208 -13.06 -14.69 21.46
CA LEU A 208 -14.40 -15.18 21.73
C LEU A 208 -14.40 -16.32 22.75
N LEU A 209 -13.53 -17.31 22.57
CA LEU A 209 -13.36 -18.42 23.52
C LEU A 209 -13.00 -17.88 24.91
N ARG A 210 -12.03 -16.97 25.02
CA ARG A 210 -11.65 -16.36 26.29
C ARG A 210 -12.83 -15.69 26.97
N ARG A 211 -13.64 -14.90 26.24
CA ARG A 211 -14.82 -14.23 26.81
C ARG A 211 -15.85 -15.23 27.32
N ASN A 212 -16.13 -16.29 26.56
CA ASN A 212 -17.10 -17.31 26.92
C ASN A 212 -16.65 -18.15 28.12
N PHE A 213 -15.35 -18.43 28.28
CA PHE A 213 -14.82 -19.17 29.43
C PHE A 213 -14.70 -18.31 30.70
N VAL A 214 -14.28 -17.04 30.58
CA VAL A 214 -14.20 -16.12 31.73
C VAL A 214 -15.59 -15.78 32.29
N SER A 215 -16.65 -15.82 31.47
CA SER A 215 -18.02 -15.63 31.96
C SER A 215 -18.60 -16.81 32.74
N ILE A 216 -17.94 -17.98 32.77
CA ILE A 216 -18.46 -19.18 33.45
C ILE A 216 -18.03 -19.21 34.94
N ASP A 217 -17.00 -18.46 35.34
CA ASP A 217 -16.38 -18.53 36.68
C ASP A 217 -16.91 -17.53 37.73
N LEU A 218 -18.05 -16.89 37.51
CA LEU A 218 -18.77 -16.21 38.59
C LEU A 218 -20.03 -17.00 38.93
N PRO A 219 -19.97 -17.97 39.87
CA PRO A 219 -21.18 -18.34 40.57
C PRO A 219 -21.74 -17.03 41.14
N SER A 220 -22.95 -16.69 40.72
CA SER A 220 -23.79 -15.81 41.50
C SER A 220 -23.84 -16.43 42.89
N VAL A 221 -23.03 -15.91 43.81
CA VAL A 221 -23.30 -16.08 45.23
C VAL A 221 -24.66 -15.41 45.38
N ALA A 222 -25.70 -16.24 45.28
CA ALA A 222 -27.01 -15.93 45.74
C ALA A 222 -26.78 -15.50 47.19
N LEU A 223 -26.79 -14.19 47.42
CA LEU A 223 -27.06 -13.64 48.73
C LEU A 223 -28.51 -14.04 49.01
N THR A 224 -28.70 -15.31 49.38
CA THR A 224 -29.78 -15.72 50.25
C THR A 224 -29.50 -15.00 51.56
N SER A 225 -29.95 -13.74 51.64
CA SER A 225 -30.23 -13.09 52.91
C SER A 225 -31.40 -13.85 53.52
N ASP A 226 -31.08 -15.01 54.07
CA ASP A 226 -31.89 -15.72 55.04
C ASP A 226 -31.76 -14.93 56.36
N GLU A 227 -32.43 -13.78 56.41
CA GLU A 227 -32.79 -13.15 57.69
C GLU A 227 -34.23 -13.56 58.01
N SER A 228 -34.35 -14.85 58.34
CA SER A 228 -35.29 -15.29 59.36
C SER A 228 -34.64 -14.97 60.71
N GLU A 229 -34.96 -13.82 61.29
CA GLU A 229 -34.85 -13.62 62.73
C GLU A 229 -35.91 -12.61 63.22
N LYS A 230 -37.01 -13.20 63.73
CA LYS A 230 -37.95 -12.72 64.77
C LYS A 230 -38.39 -11.26 64.81
#